data_AF-A0A374ASC2-F1
#
_entry.id   AF-A0A374ASC2-F1
#
_cell.length_a   1.000
_cell.length_b   1.000
_cell.length_c   1.000
_cell.angle_alpha   90.00
_cell.angle_beta   90.00
_cell.angle_gamma   90.00
#
_symmetry.space_group_name_H-M   'P 1'
#
loop_
_entity.id
_entity.type
_entity.pdbx_description
1 polymer ?
#
loop_
_entity_poly.entity_id
_entity_poly.type
_entity_poly.pdbx_seq_one_letter_code
_entity_poly.pdbx_strand_id
1 'polypeptide(L)'
;MITATTWEEIAQESAGNRYMERIQEEMVKMSQDERDRYLYLREEMAASDRVSQLQSAENRGVRAGKLLNQISMIQKKVKKNKNLEQIADELEESATKIRPIYDQVKQQPDKTAEEIYKI
;
A
#
# COMPACT_ATOMS: atom_id res chain seq x y z
N MET A 1 28.02 -36.07 -33.05
CA MET A 1 27.56 -35.15 -32.00
C MET A 1 26.92 -33.99 -32.70
N ILE A 2 25.60 -33.79 -32.56
CA ILE A 2 24.94 -32.61 -33.14
C ILE A 2 25.12 -31.49 -32.12
N THR A 3 26.03 -30.56 -32.41
CA THR A 3 26.31 -29.38 -31.61
C THR A 3 25.64 -28.18 -32.27
N ALA A 4 24.31 -28.10 -32.19
CA ALA A 4 23.61 -26.86 -32.51
C ALA A 4 23.44 -26.10 -31.20
N THR A 5 24.30 -25.10 -30.98
CA THR A 5 24.34 -24.32 -29.73
C THR A 5 23.50 -23.05 -29.82
N THR A 6 22.88 -22.76 -30.96
CA THR A 6 22.07 -21.55 -31.18
C THR A 6 20.80 -21.80 -31.99
N TRP A 7 19.75 -21.01 -31.74
CA TRP A 7 18.44 -21.11 -32.39
C TRP A 7 18.49 -20.93 -33.91
N GLU A 8 19.46 -20.18 -34.42
CA GLU A 8 19.69 -19.96 -35.85
C GLU A 8 20.20 -21.21 -36.57
N GLU A 9 21.06 -22.01 -35.92
CA GLU A 9 21.61 -23.25 -36.48
C GLU A 9 20.54 -24.34 -36.56
N ILE A 10 19.69 -24.46 -35.53
CA ILE A 10 18.56 -25.41 -35.53
C ILE A 10 17.56 -25.02 -36.63
N ALA A 11 17.29 -23.73 -36.84
CA ALA A 11 16.39 -23.23 -37.89
C ALA A 11 16.91 -23.49 -39.31
N GLN A 12 18.23 -23.46 -39.52
CA GLN A 12 18.84 -23.84 -40.79
C GLN A 12 18.86 -25.36 -41.02
N GLU A 13 19.13 -26.17 -39.98
CA GLU A 13 19.15 -27.64 -40.08
C GLU A 13 17.75 -28.26 -40.22
N SER A 14 16.70 -27.60 -39.71
CA SER A 14 15.31 -28.10 -39.78
C SER A 14 14.62 -27.82 -41.12
N ALA A 15 15.16 -26.90 -41.94
CA ALA A 15 14.53 -26.44 -43.17
C ALA A 15 14.29 -27.59 -44.16
N GLY A 16 13.03 -27.85 -44.50
CA GLY A 16 12.63 -28.96 -45.38
C GLY A 16 12.34 -30.28 -44.64
N ASN A 17 12.51 -30.34 -43.31
CA ASN A 17 12.09 -31.45 -42.47
C ASN A 17 10.85 -31.06 -41.63
N ARG A 18 9.68 -31.49 -42.08
CA ARG A 18 8.36 -31.18 -41.51
C ARG A 18 8.16 -31.63 -40.04
N TYR A 19 8.98 -32.55 -39.55
CA TYR A 19 8.96 -32.93 -38.13
C TYR A 19 9.68 -31.88 -37.28
N MET A 20 10.85 -31.41 -37.73
CA MET A 20 11.67 -30.44 -37.02
C MET A 20 11.07 -29.03 -37.06
N GLU A 21 10.44 -28.65 -38.18
CA GLU A 21 9.69 -27.39 -38.30
C GLU A 21 8.55 -27.30 -37.26
N ARG A 22 7.79 -28.39 -37.06
CA ARG A 22 6.74 -28.44 -36.03
C ARG A 22 7.28 -28.31 -34.61
N ILE A 23 8.42 -28.93 -34.32
CA ILE A 23 9.05 -28.78 -33.00
C ILE A 23 9.43 -27.31 -32.76
N GLN A 24 9.97 -26.63 -33.76
CA GLN A 24 10.31 -25.20 -33.65
C GLN A 24 9.09 -24.32 -33.44
N GLU A 25 8.01 -24.54 -34.20
CA GLU A 25 6.74 -23.83 -34.00
C GLU A 25 6.21 -24.00 -32.58
N GLU A 26 6.22 -25.23 -32.06
CA GLU A 26 5.76 -25.51 -30.69
C GLU A 26 6.69 -24.88 -29.64
N MET A 27 8.00 -24.88 -29.85
CA MET A 27 8.95 -24.19 -28.96
C MET A 27 8.74 -22.67 -28.94
N VAL A 28 8.48 -22.06 -30.10
CA VAL A 28 8.17 -20.62 -30.21
C VAL A 28 6.86 -20.31 -29.50
N LYS A 29 5.80 -21.10 -29.70
CA LYS A 29 4.52 -20.93 -29.01
C LYS A 29 4.68 -21.06 -27.49
N MET A 30 5.37 -22.10 -27.00
CA MET A 30 5.62 -22.26 -25.57
C MET A 30 6.37 -21.07 -24.98
N SER A 31 7.37 -20.54 -25.69
CA SER A 31 8.12 -19.34 -25.24
C SER A 31 7.24 -18.09 -25.22
N GLN A 32 6.34 -17.93 -26.19
CA GLN A 32 5.35 -16.85 -26.21
C GLN A 32 4.36 -16.98 -25.05
N ASP A 33 3.80 -18.17 -24.83
CA ASP A 33 2.88 -18.45 -23.72
C ASP A 33 3.54 -18.21 -22.35
N GLU A 34 4.80 -18.60 -22.19
CA GLU A 34 5.57 -18.31 -20.97
C GLU A 34 5.75 -16.81 -20.77
N ARG A 35 6.11 -16.08 -21.83
CA ARG A 35 6.25 -14.62 -21.78
C ARG A 35 4.95 -13.94 -21.40
N ASP A 36 3.84 -14.36 -22.00
CA ASP A 36 2.51 -13.82 -21.71
C ASP A 36 2.07 -14.14 -20.28
N ARG A 37 2.36 -15.36 -19.79
CA ARG A 37 2.15 -15.73 -18.39
C ARG A 37 2.94 -14.83 -17.44
N TYR A 38 4.21 -14.56 -17.72
CA TYR A 38 5.03 -13.65 -16.92
C TYR A 38 4.51 -12.21 -16.93
N LEU A 39 4.06 -11.73 -18.09
CA LEU A 39 3.47 -10.39 -18.23
C LEU A 39 2.18 -10.29 -17.41
N TYR A 40 1.27 -11.26 -17.54
CA TYR A 40 0.04 -11.31 -16.77
C TYR A 40 0.30 -11.31 -15.26
N LEU A 41 1.21 -12.18 -14.78
CA LEU A 41 1.53 -12.23 -13.35
C LEU A 41 2.12 -10.91 -12.84
N ARG A 42 2.98 -10.25 -13.64
CA ARG A 42 3.53 -8.94 -13.31
C ARG A 42 2.44 -7.86 -13.23
N GLU A 43 1.51 -7.87 -14.17
CA GLU A 43 0.38 -6.94 -14.19
C GLU A 43 -0.54 -7.16 -12.99
N GLU A 44 -0.86 -8.41 -12.66
CA GLU A 44 -1.67 -8.79 -11.50
C GLU A 44 -0.99 -8.38 -10.19
N MET A 45 0.30 -8.65 -10.03
CA MET A 45 1.07 -8.21 -8.87
C MET A 45 1.11 -6.67 -8.77
N ALA A 46 1.36 -5.97 -9.87
CA ALA A 46 1.38 -4.51 -9.87
C ALA A 46 0.01 -3.90 -9.55
N ALA A 47 -1.09 -4.52 -10.01
CA ALA A 47 -2.44 -4.12 -9.67
C ALA A 47 -2.73 -4.34 -8.18
N SER A 48 -2.38 -5.50 -7.64
CA SER A 48 -2.51 -5.83 -6.22
C SER A 48 -1.71 -4.87 -5.34
N ASP A 49 -0.45 -4.59 -5.68
CA ASP A 49 0.40 -3.64 -4.96
C ASP A 49 -0.19 -2.23 -4.94
N ARG A 50 -0.74 -1.76 -6.07
CA ARG A 50 -1.42 -0.46 -6.13
C ARG A 50 -2.63 -0.40 -5.21
N VAL A 51 -3.47 -1.44 -5.21
CA VAL A 51 -4.64 -1.53 -4.32
C VAL A 51 -4.19 -1.49 -2.85
N SER A 52 -3.19 -2.29 -2.51
CA SER A 52 -2.62 -2.34 -1.15
C SER A 52 -2.05 -0.98 -0.70
N GLN A 53 -1.36 -0.28 -1.60
CA GLN A 53 -0.83 1.07 -1.33
C GLN A 53 -1.94 2.09 -1.10
N LEU A 54 -2.98 2.08 -1.93
CA LEU A 54 -4.12 2.99 -1.80
C LEU A 54 -4.86 2.75 -0.49
N GLN A 55 -5.18 1.50 -0.17
CA GLN A 55 -5.81 1.13 1.10
C GLN A 55 -4.95 1.53 2.30
N SER A 56 -3.64 1.35 2.22
CA SER A 56 -2.71 1.78 3.28
C SER A 56 -2.70 3.30 3.44
N ALA A 57 -2.71 4.05 2.34
CA ALA A 57 -2.76 5.51 2.37
C ALA A 57 -4.09 6.02 2.96
N GLU A 58 -5.21 5.43 2.54
CA GLU A 58 -6.54 5.74 3.07
C GLU A 58 -6.61 5.46 4.58
N ASN A 59 -6.17 4.27 5.02
CA ASN A 59 -6.16 3.89 6.43
C ASN A 59 -5.29 4.84 7.26
N ARG A 60 -4.13 5.28 6.74
CA ARG A 60 -3.31 6.31 7.40
C ARG A 60 -4.05 7.64 7.50
N GLY A 61 -4.72 8.07 6.43
CA GLY A 61 -5.52 9.30 6.40
C GLY A 61 -6.68 9.27 7.39
N VAL A 62 -7.44 8.18 7.44
CA VAL A 62 -8.55 7.99 8.39
C VAL A 62 -8.05 8.04 9.83
N ARG A 63 -6.93 7.37 10.13
CA ARG A 63 -6.33 7.39 11.48
C ARG A 63 -5.86 8.79 11.87
N ALA A 64 -5.16 9.49 10.97
CA ALA A 64 -4.72 10.87 11.21
C ALA A 64 -5.92 11.81 11.44
N GLY A 65 -6.96 11.71 10.60
CA GLY A 65 -8.17 12.53 10.73
C GLY A 65 -8.92 12.28 12.04
N LYS A 66 -9.04 11.02 12.49
CA LYS A 66 -9.64 10.70 13.80
C LYS A 66 -8.87 11.37 14.94
N LEU A 67 -7.54 11.29 14.92
CA LEU A 67 -6.71 11.87 15.98
C LEU A 67 -6.75 13.41 15.97
N LEU A 68 -6.70 14.03 14.79
CA LEU A 68 -6.87 15.48 14.65
C LEU A 68 -8.23 15.98 15.17
N ASN A 69 -9.30 15.24 14.87
CA ASN A 69 -10.63 15.55 15.40
C ASN A 69 -10.66 15.43 16.92
N GLN A 70 -10.04 14.38 17.48
CA GLN A 70 -9.95 14.19 18.93
C GLN A 70 -9.19 15.34 19.61
N ILE A 71 -8.02 15.73 19.07
CA ILE A 71 -7.26 16.89 19.54
C ILE A 71 -8.13 18.16 19.50
N SER A 72 -8.79 18.44 18.37
CA SER A 72 -9.65 19.61 18.19
C SER A 72 -10.82 19.64 19.20
N MET A 73 -11.45 18.50 19.47
CA MET A 73 -12.52 18.41 20.46
C MET A 73 -12.00 18.66 21.88
N ILE A 74 -10.85 18.08 22.24
CA ILE A 74 -10.21 18.29 23.54
C ILE A 74 -9.82 19.77 23.69
N GLN A 75 -9.20 20.39 22.69
CA GLN A 75 -8.90 21.83 22.67
C GLN A 75 -10.14 22.69 22.94
N LYS A 76 -11.25 22.43 22.24
CA LYS A 76 -12.50 23.17 22.44
C LYS A 76 -13.04 23.02 23.86
N LYS A 77 -12.91 21.83 24.47
CA LYS A 77 -13.41 21.57 25.83
C LYS A 77 -12.47 22.14 26.91
N VAL A 78 -11.15 22.10 26.70
CA VAL A 78 -10.15 22.76 27.55
C VAL A 78 -10.37 24.27 27.56
N LYS A 79 -10.63 24.89 26.39
CA LYS A 79 -10.99 26.32 26.30
C LYS A 79 -12.28 26.68 27.06
N LYS A 80 -13.18 25.70 27.29
CA LYS A 80 -14.37 25.83 28.13
C LYS A 80 -14.11 25.53 29.61
N ASN A 81 -12.85 25.41 30.03
CA ASN A 81 -12.41 25.08 31.39
C ASN A 81 -12.95 23.74 31.93
N LYS A 82 -13.21 22.76 31.05
CA LYS A 82 -13.58 21.40 31.48
C LYS A 82 -12.38 20.62 32.00
N ASN A 83 -12.60 19.79 33.01
CA ASN A 83 -11.55 18.92 33.56
C ASN A 83 -11.38 17.64 32.71
N LEU A 84 -10.31 16.89 32.96
CA LEU A 84 -9.99 15.67 32.20
C LEU A 84 -11.13 14.63 32.24
N GLU A 85 -11.74 14.42 33.40
CA GLU A 85 -12.78 13.40 33.58
C GLU A 85 -14.07 13.75 32.84
N GLN A 86 -14.53 15.01 32.94
CA GLN A 86 -15.67 15.49 32.16
C GLN A 86 -15.44 15.39 30.66
N ILE A 87 -14.21 15.66 30.20
CA ILE A 87 -13.87 15.53 28.78
C ILE A 87 -13.89 14.07 28.35
N ALA A 88 -13.34 13.16 29.15
CA ALA A 88 -13.37 11.72 28.92
C ALA A 88 -14.81 11.21 28.82
N ASP A 89 -15.65 11.56 29.79
CA ASP A 89 -17.06 11.18 29.82
C ASP A 89 -17.81 11.69 28.60
N GLU A 90 -17.65 12.97 28.24
CA GLU A 90 -18.32 13.55 27.06
C GLU A 90 -17.79 13.06 25.72
N LEU A 91 -16.58 12.48 25.69
CA LEU A 91 -16.02 11.87 24.49
C LEU A 91 -16.23 10.35 24.46
N GLU A 92 -16.88 9.78 25.49
CA GLU A 92 -17.02 8.34 25.69
C GLU A 92 -15.69 7.59 25.59
N GLU A 93 -14.61 8.24 26.04
CA GLU A 93 -13.25 7.70 26.03
C GLU A 93 -12.68 7.63 27.44
N SER A 94 -11.69 6.76 27.66
CA SER A 94 -11.06 6.67 28.98
C SER A 94 -10.15 7.86 29.24
N ALA A 95 -10.20 8.39 30.46
CA ALA A 95 -9.32 9.45 30.92
C ALA A 95 -7.84 9.12 30.68
N THR A 96 -7.43 7.86 30.82
CA THR A 96 -6.05 7.41 30.55
C THR A 96 -5.65 7.55 29.08
N LYS A 97 -6.56 7.30 28.14
CA LYS A 97 -6.31 7.45 26.70
C LYS A 97 -6.21 8.91 26.28
N ILE A 98 -7.08 9.77 26.80
CA ILE A 98 -7.12 11.19 26.41
C ILE A 98 -6.10 12.06 27.15
N ARG A 99 -5.60 11.62 28.31
CA ARG A 99 -4.62 12.35 29.14
C ARG A 99 -3.41 12.89 28.37
N PRO A 100 -2.67 12.11 27.55
CA PRO A 100 -1.53 12.65 26.82
C PRO A 100 -1.92 13.82 25.90
N ILE A 101 -3.06 13.72 25.21
CA ILE A 101 -3.56 14.79 24.33
C ILE A 101 -4.00 16.00 25.16
N TYR A 102 -4.72 15.79 26.26
CA TYR A 102 -5.15 16.85 27.16
C TYR A 102 -3.97 17.64 27.73
N ASP A 103 -2.92 16.95 28.17
CA ASP A 103 -1.72 17.57 28.73
C ASP A 103 -0.99 18.40 27.66
N GLN A 104 -0.83 17.88 26.44
CA GLN A 104 -0.24 18.63 25.31
C GLN A 104 -1.05 19.89 24.96
N VAL A 105 -2.38 19.75 24.87
CA VAL A 105 -3.30 20.86 24.61
C VAL A 105 -3.22 21.94 25.68
N LYS A 106 -3.12 21.54 26.95
CA LYS A 106 -3.05 22.46 28.09
C LYS A 106 -1.72 23.18 28.17
N GLN A 107 -0.61 22.51 27.83
CA GLN A 107 0.70 23.12 27.74
C GLN A 107 0.82 24.11 26.58
N GLN A 108 0.04 23.92 25.51
CA GLN A 108 0.18 24.67 24.26
C GLN A 108 -1.19 25.13 23.73
N PRO A 109 -1.86 26.08 24.42
CA PRO A 109 -3.23 26.48 24.11
C PRO A 109 -3.38 27.24 22.78
N ASP A 110 -2.31 27.86 22.32
CA ASP A 110 -2.27 28.68 21.10
C ASP A 110 -1.98 27.88 19.83
N LYS A 111 -1.53 26.62 19.97
CA LYS A 111 -1.23 25.77 18.83
C LYS A 111 -2.49 25.17 18.21
N THR A 112 -2.43 24.98 16.90
CA THR A 112 -3.46 24.28 16.14
C THR A 112 -3.41 22.77 16.38
N ALA A 113 -4.52 22.08 16.11
CA ALA A 113 -4.58 20.62 16.25
C ALA A 113 -3.52 19.90 15.38
N GLU A 114 -3.19 20.45 14.21
CA GLU A 114 -2.16 19.91 13.32
C GLU A 114 -0.75 20.06 13.90
N GLU A 115 -0.46 21.19 14.54
CA GLU A 115 0.82 21.39 15.21
C GLU A 115 0.97 20.46 16.40
N ILE A 116 -0.10 20.24 17.18
CA ILE A 116 -0.08 19.29 18.30
C ILE A 116 0.09 17.85 17.80
N TYR A 117 -0.55 17.49 16.68
CA TYR A 117 -0.42 16.16 16.07
C TYR A 117 1.02 15.82 15.64
N LYS A 118 1.82 16.83 15.30
CA LYS A 118 3.20 16.68 14.81
C LYS A 118 4.26 16.63 15.93
N ILE A 119 3.87 16.81 17.19
CA ILE A 119 4.76 16.77 18.36
C ILE A 119 4.93 15.33 18.83
#